data_AF-B7Q7M7-F1
#
_entry.id   AF-B7Q7M7-F1
#
_cell.length_a   1.000
_cell.length_b   1.000
_cell.length_c   1.000
_cell.angle_alpha   90.00
_cell.angle_beta   90.00
_cell.angle_gamma   90.00
#
_symmetry.space_group_name_H-M   'P 1'
#
loop_
_entity.id
_entity.type
_entity.pdbx_description
1 polymer ?
#
loop_
_entity_poly.entity_id
_entity_poly.type
_entity_poly.pdbx_seq_one_letter_code
_entity_poly.pdbx_strand_id
1 'polypeptide(L)'
;MRDIKSDQVSKLVKVPGIVIAASGIKAKATSLTLQCRSCRETVPNIPVKPGLEGYALPRRCNSDRAGQPRCPQDPFFIVPDKCKCVDFQVLKLQEVPEEVPYGEMPRHLQLYCERYLCERVVPGNRITAIGVYSIKKQGTGRSRGRPQEKSNIGIRAPYLRIVGISVNTEGAGRVGGTMLTPDEEETFRHLASSPDIYERIAKSIAPSIYGFADIKKAIACLLFSGSAKRLPDGLRRRGDINILLLGDPGTAKSQMLKFVERVAPIAVYTSGKGSSAAGLTASVMRDPSTKYPERAIHKVLHYMIRRGEIQHRMQRKMLYRLK
;
A
#
# COMPACT_ATOMS: atom_id res chain seq x y z
N MET A 1 4.37 2.83 15.41
CA MET A 1 4.01 1.40 15.15
C MET A 1 4.62 0.41 16.16
N ARG A 2 5.80 0.70 16.70
CA ARG A 2 6.58 -0.16 17.60
C ARG A 2 5.99 -0.29 19.01
N ASP A 3 5.19 0.69 19.43
CA ASP A 3 4.54 0.69 20.75
C ASP A 3 3.31 -0.22 20.84
N ILE A 4 2.90 -0.82 19.71
CA ILE A 4 1.77 -1.75 19.69
C ILE A 4 2.22 -3.08 20.29
N LYS A 5 1.85 -3.28 21.56
CA LYS A 5 2.16 -4.46 22.36
C LYS A 5 0.90 -5.29 22.65
N SER A 6 1.09 -6.42 23.33
CA SER A 6 0.03 -7.34 23.74
C SER A 6 -1.09 -6.68 24.57
N ASP A 7 -0.78 -5.63 25.34
CA ASP A 7 -1.74 -4.94 26.20
C ASP A 7 -2.81 -4.14 25.43
N GLN A 8 -2.56 -3.91 24.13
CA GLN A 8 -3.46 -3.21 23.22
C GLN A 8 -4.32 -4.16 22.37
N VAL A 9 -4.22 -5.48 22.59
CA VAL A 9 -5.07 -6.45 21.90
C VAL A 9 -6.53 -6.20 22.24
N SER A 10 -7.38 -6.23 21.21
CA SER A 10 -8.81 -5.92 21.26
C SER A 10 -9.16 -4.46 21.61
N LYS A 11 -8.19 -3.54 21.64
CA LYS A 11 -8.41 -2.10 21.82
C LYS A 11 -8.37 -1.36 20.49
N LEU A 12 -9.04 -0.21 20.44
CA LEU A 12 -8.98 0.71 19.31
C LEU A 12 -7.63 1.43 19.34
N VAL A 13 -6.88 1.34 18.25
CA VAL A 13 -5.57 1.98 18.08
C VAL A 13 -5.55 2.80 16.81
N LYS A 14 -4.80 3.90 16.86
CA LYS A 14 -4.52 4.78 15.72
C LYS A 14 -3.07 4.57 15.30
N VAL A 15 -2.85 4.18 14.05
CA VAL A 15 -1.52 3.85 13.53
C VAL A 15 -1.27 4.63 12.24
N PRO A 16 -0.35 5.61 12.24
CA PRO A 16 0.13 6.23 11.01
C PRO A 16 1.10 5.30 10.27
N GLY A 17 1.14 5.39 8.95
CA GLY A 17 2.06 4.61 8.14
C GLY A 17 1.87 4.80 6.63
N ILE A 18 2.66 4.09 5.84
CA ILE A 18 2.61 4.10 4.38
C ILE A 18 2.09 2.75 3.89
N VAL A 19 1.13 2.74 2.97
CA VAL A 19 0.66 1.48 2.37
C VAL A 19 1.67 1.01 1.33
N ILE A 20 2.26 -0.19 1.49
CA ILE A 20 3.22 -0.75 0.52
C ILE A 20 2.48 -1.49 -0.60
N ALA A 21 1.47 -2.28 -0.21
CA ALA A 21 0.80 -3.20 -1.10
C ALA A 21 -0.66 -3.38 -0.69
N ALA A 22 -1.50 -3.59 -1.70
CA ALA A 22 -2.90 -3.95 -1.54
C ALA A 22 -3.11 -5.31 -2.22
N SER A 23 -3.84 -6.22 -1.56
CA SER A 23 -4.34 -7.42 -2.23
C SER A 23 -5.46 -7.04 -3.20
N GLY A 24 -5.76 -7.93 -4.16
CA GLY A 24 -7.04 -7.86 -4.87
C GLY A 24 -8.22 -7.99 -3.90
N ILE A 25 -9.38 -7.46 -4.32
CA ILE A 25 -10.64 -7.63 -3.58
C ILE A 25 -11.01 -9.11 -3.59
N LYS A 26 -11.49 -9.59 -2.44
CA LYS A 26 -12.04 -10.93 -2.28
C LYS A 26 -13.41 -10.83 -1.61
N ALA A 27 -14.28 -11.79 -1.88
CA ALA A 27 -15.58 -11.89 -1.22
C ALA A 27 -15.46 -12.69 0.08
N LYS A 28 -16.03 -12.16 1.17
CA LYS A 28 -16.17 -12.86 2.46
C LYS A 28 -17.64 -12.96 2.84
N ALA A 29 -18.08 -14.13 3.27
CA ALA A 29 -19.42 -14.31 3.80
C ALA A 29 -19.58 -13.63 5.18
N THR A 30 -20.61 -12.79 5.32
CA THR A 30 -21.09 -12.28 6.62
C THR A 30 -22.11 -13.23 7.24
N SER A 31 -22.91 -13.88 6.41
CA SER A 31 -23.94 -14.82 6.83
C SER A 31 -23.88 -16.06 5.95
N LEU A 32 -23.76 -17.22 6.61
CA LEU A 32 -23.68 -18.53 5.96
C LEU A 32 -25.02 -19.25 6.07
N THR A 33 -25.37 -19.96 5.00
CA THR A 33 -26.45 -20.94 5.01
C THR A 33 -25.82 -22.32 4.84
N LEU A 34 -26.03 -23.19 5.82
CA LEU A 34 -25.55 -24.56 5.78
C LEU A 34 -26.67 -25.50 5.36
N GLN A 35 -26.32 -26.53 4.61
CA GLN A 35 -27.24 -27.62 4.29
C GLN A 35 -26.59 -28.95 4.63
N CYS A 36 -27.35 -29.84 5.27
CA CYS A 36 -26.91 -31.20 5.52
C CYS A 36 -27.04 -32.05 4.25
N ARG A 37 -26.01 -32.83 3.91
CA ARG A 37 -26.04 -33.74 2.74
C ARG A 37 -27.07 -34.87 2.88
N SER A 38 -27.29 -35.36 4.10
CA SER A 38 -28.14 -36.53 4.35
C SER A 38 -29.60 -36.16 4.59
N CYS A 39 -29.89 -35.27 5.56
CA CYS A 39 -31.28 -34.90 5.88
C CYS A 39 -31.83 -33.72 5.06
N ARG A 40 -30.99 -33.08 4.22
CA ARG A 40 -31.32 -31.88 3.41
C ARG A 40 -31.80 -30.65 4.20
N GLU A 41 -31.83 -30.73 5.53
CA GLU A 41 -32.17 -29.62 6.41
C GLU A 41 -31.21 -28.46 6.20
N THR A 42 -31.76 -27.26 6.02
CA THR A 42 -30.99 -26.04 5.85
C THR A 42 -31.01 -25.24 7.14
N VAL A 43 -29.83 -24.87 7.64
CA VAL A 43 -29.67 -23.91 8.74
C VAL A 43 -29.27 -22.57 8.13
N PRO A 44 -30.22 -21.65 7.92
CA PRO A 44 -29.94 -20.33 7.35
C PRO A 44 -29.35 -19.37 8.38
N ASN A 45 -28.79 -18.28 7.88
CA ASN A 45 -28.44 -17.08 8.63
C ASN A 45 -27.41 -17.24 9.76
N ILE A 46 -26.43 -18.12 9.62
CA ILE A 46 -25.36 -18.27 10.62
C ILE A 46 -24.40 -17.08 10.51
N PRO A 47 -24.27 -16.23 11.56
CA PRO A 47 -23.41 -15.06 11.51
C PRO A 47 -21.93 -15.48 11.61
N VAL A 48 -21.12 -15.02 10.66
CA VAL A 48 -19.67 -15.23 10.69
C VAL A 48 -19.03 -14.06 11.43
N LYS A 49 -18.15 -14.38 12.39
CA LYS A 49 -17.41 -13.35 13.12
C LYS A 49 -16.56 -12.51 12.14
N PRO A 50 -16.50 -11.19 12.36
CA PRO A 50 -15.67 -10.34 11.52
C PRO A 50 -14.17 -10.59 11.75
N GLY A 51 -13.33 -10.27 10.76
CA GLY A 51 -11.89 -10.55 10.78
C GLY A 51 -11.48 -11.76 9.93
N LEU A 52 -10.24 -12.21 10.08
CA LEU A 52 -9.67 -13.28 9.24
C LEU A 52 -9.89 -14.70 9.81
N GLU A 53 -10.86 -14.85 10.72
CA GLU A 53 -11.20 -16.12 11.32
C GLU A 53 -12.21 -16.89 10.43
N GLY A 54 -11.94 -18.19 10.24
CA GLY A 54 -12.85 -19.08 9.53
C GLY A 54 -14.01 -19.51 10.43
N TYR A 55 -15.12 -19.92 9.81
CA TYR A 55 -16.22 -20.56 10.53
C TYR A 55 -15.98 -22.07 10.60
N ALA A 56 -15.96 -22.63 11.81
CA ALA A 56 -15.86 -24.08 12.01
C ALA A 56 -17.24 -24.71 11.80
N LEU A 57 -17.33 -25.62 10.83
CA LEU A 57 -18.58 -26.32 10.53
C LEU A 57 -18.97 -27.22 11.72
N PRO A 58 -20.26 -27.26 12.10
CA PRO A 58 -20.75 -28.17 13.13
C PRO A 58 -20.50 -29.64 12.74
N ARG A 59 -20.06 -30.45 13.71
CA ARG A 59 -19.72 -31.86 13.48
C ARG A 59 -20.90 -32.81 13.47
N ARG A 60 -22.04 -32.38 14.01
CA ARG A 60 -23.27 -33.18 14.14
C ARG A 60 -24.44 -32.39 13.63
N CYS A 61 -25.35 -33.06 12.93
CA CYS A 61 -26.62 -32.50 12.54
C CYS A 61 -27.58 -32.51 13.74
N ASN A 62 -28.32 -31.43 13.97
CA ASN A 62 -29.32 -31.32 15.05
C ASN A 62 -30.67 -31.95 14.67
N SER A 63 -30.84 -32.44 13.44
CA SER A 63 -32.10 -33.04 12.99
C SER A 63 -32.25 -34.46 13.55
N ASP A 64 -32.95 -34.59 14.67
CA ASP A 64 -33.53 -35.87 15.13
C ASP A 64 -34.92 -36.02 14.49
N ARG A 65 -34.96 -36.50 13.23
CA ARG A 65 -36.21 -36.93 12.61
C ARG A 65 -36.52 -38.35 13.06
N ALA A 66 -37.67 -38.54 13.71
CA ALA A 66 -38.14 -39.85 14.13
C ALA A 66 -38.19 -40.81 12.91
N GLY A 67 -37.45 -41.92 12.98
CA GLY A 67 -37.45 -42.98 11.96
C GLY A 67 -36.36 -42.95 10.89
N GLN A 68 -35.41 -42.00 10.92
CA GLN A 68 -34.25 -41.98 10.00
C GLN A 68 -32.92 -42.23 10.72
N PRO A 69 -31.94 -42.91 10.08
CA PRO A 69 -30.61 -43.07 10.65
C PRO A 69 -29.95 -41.70 10.84
N ARG A 70 -29.23 -41.54 11.96
CA ARG A 70 -28.49 -40.31 12.27
C ARG A 70 -27.54 -39.94 11.14
N CYS A 71 -27.45 -38.65 10.84
CA CYS A 71 -26.54 -38.15 9.82
C CYS A 71 -25.07 -38.47 10.18
N PRO A 72 -24.21 -38.72 9.18
CA PRO A 72 -22.79 -38.96 9.41
C PRO A 72 -22.10 -37.74 10.04
N GLN A 73 -20.91 -37.94 10.60
CA GLN A 73 -20.10 -36.86 11.16
C GLN A 73 -19.65 -35.88 10.05
N ASP A 74 -19.65 -34.58 10.37
CA ASP A 74 -19.36 -33.48 9.43
C ASP A 74 -20.23 -33.48 8.14
N PRO A 75 -21.58 -33.51 8.24
CA PRO A 75 -22.44 -33.67 7.07
C PRO A 75 -22.79 -32.34 6.37
N PHE A 76 -22.40 -31.20 6.94
CA PHE A 76 -22.77 -29.88 6.45
C PHE A 76 -21.87 -29.40 5.31
N PHE A 77 -22.49 -28.81 4.31
CA PHE A 77 -21.80 -27.99 3.30
C PHE A 77 -22.42 -26.59 3.25
N ILE A 78 -21.63 -25.62 2.80
CA ILE A 78 -22.06 -24.24 2.64
C ILE A 78 -22.79 -24.12 1.30
N VAL A 79 -23.99 -23.55 1.31
CA VAL A 79 -24.75 -23.25 0.09
C VAL A 79 -24.42 -21.81 -0.34
N PRO A 80 -23.53 -21.59 -1.32
CA PRO A 80 -23.03 -20.26 -1.66
C PRO A 80 -24.15 -19.32 -2.13
N ASP A 81 -25.13 -19.84 -2.86
CA ASP A 81 -26.23 -19.05 -3.46
C ASP A 81 -27.12 -18.38 -2.40
N LYS A 82 -27.19 -18.95 -1.19
CA LYS A 82 -27.98 -18.44 -0.07
C LYS A 82 -27.13 -17.72 0.98
N CYS A 83 -25.86 -17.46 0.70
CA CYS A 83 -24.97 -16.73 1.61
C CYS A 83 -24.98 -15.23 1.30
N LYS A 84 -24.80 -14.40 2.33
CA LYS A 84 -24.56 -12.96 2.16
C LYS A 84 -23.08 -12.70 2.24
N CYS A 85 -22.53 -12.07 1.19
CA CYS A 85 -21.11 -11.77 1.07
C CYS A 85 -20.87 -10.26 1.08
N VAL A 86 -19.68 -9.88 1.55
CA VAL A 86 -19.15 -8.52 1.50
C VAL A 86 -17.73 -8.55 0.96
N ASP A 87 -17.34 -7.46 0.34
CA ASP A 87 -15.97 -7.30 -0.11
C ASP A 87 -15.03 -7.12 1.07
N PHE A 88 -13.88 -7.76 0.98
CA PHE A 88 -12.77 -7.54 1.89
C PHE A 88 -11.46 -7.44 1.13
N GLN A 89 -10.54 -6.66 1.70
CA GLN A 89 -9.22 -6.42 1.14
C GLN A 89 -8.18 -6.43 2.25
N VAL A 90 -6.99 -6.94 1.94
CA VAL A 90 -5.84 -6.90 2.86
C VAL A 90 -4.85 -5.87 2.36
N LEU A 91 -4.55 -4.87 3.18
CA LEU A 91 -3.50 -3.89 2.91
C LEU A 91 -2.28 -4.18 3.77
N LYS A 92 -1.09 -3.85 3.28
CA LYS A 92 0.17 -3.91 4.06
C LYS A 92 0.59 -2.48 4.41
N LEU A 93 0.55 -2.15 5.69
CA LEU A 93 1.02 -0.87 6.23
C LEU A 93 2.46 -1.00 6.71
N GLN A 94 3.29 -0.02 6.38
CA GLN A 94 4.65 0.14 6.88
C GLN A 94 4.73 1.34 7.81
N GLU A 95 5.61 1.29 8.79
CA GLU A 95 5.96 2.49 9.56
C GLU A 95 6.58 3.58 8.66
N VAL A 96 6.37 4.83 9.05
CA VAL A 96 6.93 5.99 8.34
C VAL A 96 8.46 5.97 8.52
N PRO A 97 9.27 6.19 7.48
CA PRO A 97 10.73 6.13 7.59
C PRO A 97 11.31 7.10 8.63
N GLU A 98 10.60 8.18 8.94
CA GLU A 98 10.95 9.19 9.93
C GLU A 98 10.88 8.65 11.37
N GLU A 99 10.03 7.65 11.65
CA GLU A 99 9.88 7.01 12.97
C GLU A 99 10.80 5.79 13.15
N VAL A 100 11.57 5.40 12.13
CA VAL A 100 12.42 4.21 12.19
C VAL A 100 13.74 4.55 12.89
N PRO A 101 14.10 3.86 14.00
CA PRO A 101 15.39 4.07 14.64
C PRO A 101 16.54 3.62 13.73
N TYR A 102 17.67 4.31 13.83
CA TYR A 102 18.86 4.02 13.03
C TYR A 102 19.33 2.58 13.25
N GLY A 103 19.55 1.84 12.15
CA GLY A 103 20.07 0.47 12.17
C GLY A 103 19.00 -0.63 12.19
N GLU A 104 17.72 -0.31 12.36
CA GLU A 104 16.64 -1.28 12.24
C GLU A 104 15.93 -1.23 10.87
N MET A 105 15.41 -2.39 10.44
CA MET A 105 14.55 -2.44 9.26
C MET A 105 13.12 -2.00 9.61
N PRO A 106 12.45 -1.27 8.71
CA PRO A 106 11.09 -0.82 8.92
C PRO A 106 10.11 -1.99 9.06
N ARG A 107 9.29 -1.97 10.12
CA ARG A 107 8.27 -2.99 10.39
C ARG A 107 7.01 -2.76 9.54
N HIS A 108 6.27 -3.85 9.31
CA HIS A 108 5.01 -3.81 8.57
C HIS A 108 3.91 -4.59 9.31
N LEU A 109 2.64 -4.21 9.07
CA LEU A 109 1.45 -4.78 9.67
C LEU A 109 0.38 -4.98 8.60
N GLN A 110 -0.37 -6.07 8.75
CA GLN A 110 -1.48 -6.37 7.86
C GLN A 110 -2.74 -5.69 8.37
N LEU A 111 -3.37 -4.94 7.47
CA LEU A 111 -4.61 -4.25 7.65
C LEU A 111 -5.74 -5.07 7.00
N TYR A 112 -6.86 -5.19 7.69
CA TYR A 112 -8.05 -5.87 7.22
C TYR A 112 -9.16 -4.84 7.00
N CYS A 113 -9.56 -4.65 5.74
CA CYS A 113 -10.61 -3.72 5.31
C CYS A 113 -11.84 -4.51 4.86
N GLU A 114 -13.03 -4.01 5.17
CA GLU A 114 -14.32 -4.58 4.73
C GLU A 114 -15.16 -3.49 4.04
N ARG A 115 -16.04 -3.90 3.12
CA ARG A 115 -17.09 -3.06 2.50
C ARG A 115 -16.51 -1.80 1.83
N TYR A 116 -16.99 -0.63 2.25
CA TYR A 116 -16.66 0.70 1.69
C TYR A 116 -15.21 1.14 1.87
N LEU A 117 -14.41 0.40 2.66
CA LEU A 117 -12.99 0.69 2.85
C LEU A 117 -12.10 0.01 1.80
N CYS A 118 -12.65 -0.92 1.01
CA CYS A 118 -11.95 -1.53 -0.12
C CYS A 118 -11.68 -0.47 -1.20
N GLU A 119 -10.52 -0.57 -1.85
CA GLU A 119 -10.06 0.33 -2.94
C GLU A 119 -9.93 1.82 -2.61
N ARG A 120 -10.15 2.23 -1.35
CA ARG A 120 -10.03 3.63 -0.94
C ARG A 120 -8.58 4.14 -0.90
N VAL A 121 -7.61 3.24 -0.81
CA VAL A 121 -6.18 3.57 -0.65
C VAL A 121 -5.33 2.89 -1.72
N VAL A 122 -4.55 3.70 -2.42
CA VAL A 122 -3.53 3.24 -3.37
C VAL A 122 -2.21 3.00 -2.64
N PRO A 123 -1.46 1.94 -2.95
CA PRO A 123 -0.12 1.73 -2.41
C PRO A 123 0.82 2.90 -2.76
N GLY A 124 1.62 3.33 -1.80
CA GLY A 124 2.50 4.50 -1.84
C GLY A 124 2.00 5.67 -1.00
N ASN A 125 0.71 5.69 -0.64
CA ASN A 125 0.13 6.80 0.10
C ASN A 125 0.37 6.67 1.62
N ARG A 126 0.56 7.82 2.28
CA ARG A 126 0.60 7.97 3.74
C ARG A 126 -0.83 7.95 4.28
N ILE A 127 -1.13 7.04 5.20
CA ILE A 127 -2.45 6.92 5.83
C ILE A 127 -2.34 6.88 7.34
N THR A 128 -3.43 7.30 7.98
CA THR A 128 -3.68 7.09 9.40
C THR A 128 -4.80 6.07 9.53
N ALA A 129 -4.45 4.83 9.87
CA ALA A 129 -5.40 3.74 10.04
C ALA A 129 -5.92 3.73 11.48
N ILE A 130 -7.24 3.72 11.63
CA ILE A 130 -7.92 3.56 12.92
C ILE A 130 -8.58 2.19 12.91
N GLY A 131 -8.21 1.35 13.87
CA GLY A 131 -8.69 -0.03 13.89
C GLY A 131 -8.51 -0.73 15.22
N VAL A 132 -9.08 -1.91 15.32
CA VAL A 132 -8.95 -2.78 16.49
C VAL A 132 -7.80 -3.75 16.26
N TYR A 133 -6.81 -3.74 17.16
CA TYR A 133 -5.67 -4.65 17.07
C TYR A 133 -6.10 -6.07 17.44
N SER A 134 -5.94 -7.02 16.52
CA SER A 134 -6.45 -8.38 16.67
C SER A 134 -5.40 -9.41 16.27
N ILE A 135 -5.60 -10.66 16.68
CA ILE A 135 -4.69 -11.77 16.43
C ILE A 135 -5.37 -12.79 15.52
N LYS A 136 -4.65 -13.26 14.49
CA LYS A 136 -5.15 -14.36 13.65
C LYS A 136 -5.06 -15.65 14.45
N LYS A 137 -6.17 -16.38 14.53
CA LYS A 137 -6.11 -17.78 14.94
C LYS A 137 -5.53 -18.56 13.76
N GLN A 138 -4.36 -19.17 13.93
CA GLN A 138 -3.93 -20.20 12.99
C GLN A 138 -4.94 -21.34 13.09
N GLY A 139 -5.54 -21.70 11.96
CA GLY A 139 -6.31 -22.93 11.88
C GLY A 139 -5.36 -24.09 12.21
N THR A 140 -5.85 -25.05 13.00
CA THR A 140 -5.21 -26.35 13.25
C THR A 140 -5.26 -27.23 11.99
N GLY A 141 -4.89 -26.66 10.85
CA GLY A 141 -4.84 -27.35 9.58
C GLY A 141 -3.68 -28.32 9.59
N ARG A 142 -3.98 -29.62 9.74
CA ARG A 142 -3.08 -30.71 9.36
C ARG A 142 -2.81 -30.60 7.86
N SER A 143 -1.86 -29.77 7.46
CA SER A 143 -1.33 -29.78 6.10
C SER A 143 -0.49 -31.04 5.93
N ARG A 144 -1.12 -32.13 5.48
CA ARG A 144 -0.43 -33.31 4.95
C ARG A 144 0.54 -32.85 3.85
N GLY A 145 1.84 -32.87 4.11
CA GLY A 145 2.88 -32.74 3.07
C GLY A 145 3.96 -31.68 3.26
N ARG A 146 4.07 -30.98 4.40
CA ARG A 146 5.29 -30.21 4.73
C ARG A 146 5.85 -30.65 6.08
N PRO A 147 7.18 -30.88 6.20
CA PRO A 147 7.80 -31.14 7.50
C PRO A 147 7.44 -29.99 8.43
N GLN A 148 6.78 -30.35 9.52
CA GLN A 148 6.27 -29.40 10.51
C GLN A 148 7.47 -28.90 11.31
N GLU A 149 8.05 -27.76 10.93
CA GLU A 149 8.83 -26.96 11.88
C GLU A 149 7.92 -26.76 13.10
N LYS A 150 8.42 -27.18 14.27
CA LYS A 150 7.72 -27.14 15.57
C LYS A 150 6.96 -25.82 15.69
N SER A 151 5.64 -25.86 15.46
CA SER A 151 4.81 -24.68 15.58
C SER A 151 4.74 -24.34 17.07
N ASN A 152 5.55 -23.39 17.50
CA ASN A 152 5.58 -22.91 18.88
C ASN A 152 4.16 -22.66 19.38
N ILE A 153 3.77 -23.45 20.38
CA ILE A 153 2.46 -23.40 21.01
C ILE A 153 2.23 -21.97 21.52
N GLY A 154 1.32 -21.23 20.89
CA GLY A 154 0.91 -19.90 21.34
C GLY A 154 1.35 -18.69 20.51
N ILE A 155 2.25 -18.83 19.53
CA ILE A 155 2.62 -17.69 18.67
C ILE A 155 1.54 -17.45 17.62
N ARG A 156 0.95 -16.25 17.62
CA ARG A 156 -0.11 -15.85 16.67
C ARG A 156 0.27 -14.56 15.95
N ALA A 157 0.01 -14.52 14.65
CA ALA A 157 0.29 -13.35 13.83
C ALA A 157 -0.74 -12.23 14.10
N PRO A 158 -0.31 -11.00 14.38
CA PRO A 158 -1.23 -9.88 14.56
C PRO A 158 -1.73 -9.32 13.23
N TYR A 159 -2.88 -8.65 13.28
CA TYR A 159 -3.42 -7.84 12.19
C TYR A 159 -4.31 -6.74 12.77
N LEU A 160 -4.46 -5.65 12.04
CA LEU A 160 -5.34 -4.55 12.43
C LEU A 160 -6.65 -4.65 11.66
N ARG A 161 -7.78 -4.80 12.37
CA ARG A 161 -9.10 -4.69 11.76
C ARG A 161 -9.47 -3.22 11.65
N ILE A 162 -9.62 -2.72 10.44
CA ILE A 162 -9.87 -1.31 10.22
C ILE A 162 -11.34 -0.98 10.46
N VAL A 163 -11.55 0.09 11.22
CA VAL A 163 -12.84 0.75 11.41
C VAL A 163 -12.92 1.99 10.53
N GLY A 164 -11.82 2.74 10.42
CA GLY A 164 -11.74 3.92 9.57
C GLY A 164 -10.33 4.15 9.04
N ILE A 165 -10.24 4.71 7.85
CA ILE A 165 -8.98 5.17 7.26
C ILE A 165 -9.12 6.65 6.99
N SER A 166 -8.27 7.43 7.67
CA SER A 166 -8.03 8.80 7.26
C SER A 166 -6.78 8.81 6.40
N VAL A 167 -6.84 9.40 5.22
CA VAL A 167 -5.65 9.55 4.39
C VAL A 167 -5.13 10.95 4.63
N ASN A 168 -3.89 11.04 5.09
CA ASN A 168 -3.30 12.33 5.41
C ASN A 168 -3.15 13.11 4.10
N THR A 169 -3.87 14.22 4.02
CA THR A 169 -3.84 15.17 2.91
C THR A 169 -2.64 16.13 3.01
N GLU A 170 -2.00 16.17 4.19
CA GLU A 170 -0.83 16.99 4.45
C GLU A 170 0.45 16.25 4.08
N GLY A 171 1.15 16.81 3.10
CA GLY A 171 2.47 16.36 2.69
C GLY A 171 2.50 15.43 1.48
N ALA A 172 3.72 15.23 1.01
CA ALA A 172 4.11 14.49 -0.18
C ALA A 172 3.52 13.06 -0.25
N GLY A 173 2.30 12.89 -0.78
CA GLY A 173 1.63 11.59 -0.72
C GLY A 173 0.32 11.40 -1.48
N ARG A 174 -0.23 12.39 -2.19
CA ARG A 174 -1.34 12.17 -3.13
C ARG A 174 -1.19 12.95 -4.43
N VAL A 175 -1.41 12.23 -5.53
CA VAL A 175 -1.64 12.70 -6.91
C VAL A 175 -3.15 12.73 -7.23
N GLY A 176 -4.01 12.62 -6.21
CA GLY A 176 -5.46 12.65 -6.35
C GLY A 176 -6.00 13.97 -5.78
N GLY A 177 -6.60 14.79 -6.65
CA GLY A 177 -6.99 16.17 -6.40
C GLY A 177 -7.54 16.43 -5.00
N THR A 178 -6.80 17.23 -4.24
CA THR A 178 -7.40 18.08 -3.21
C THR A 178 -8.48 18.89 -3.90
N MET A 179 -9.72 18.82 -3.39
CA MET A 179 -10.70 19.83 -3.73
C MET A 179 -10.21 21.12 -3.10
N LEU A 180 -9.62 21.98 -3.91
CA LEU A 180 -9.20 23.31 -3.50
C LEU A 180 -10.44 24.09 -3.10
N THR A 181 -10.38 24.79 -1.98
CA THR A 181 -11.45 25.72 -1.63
C THR A 181 -11.42 26.91 -2.59
N PRO A 182 -12.56 27.58 -2.84
CA PRO A 182 -12.57 28.78 -3.68
C PRO A 182 -11.60 29.86 -3.16
N ASP A 183 -11.47 29.98 -1.83
CA ASP A 183 -10.55 30.90 -1.17
C ASP A 183 -9.08 30.55 -1.49
N GLU A 184 -8.71 29.27 -1.43
CA GLU A 184 -7.36 28.81 -1.83
C GLU A 184 -7.08 29.13 -3.31
N GLU A 185 -8.05 28.91 -4.20
CA GLU A 185 -7.88 29.26 -5.61
C GLU A 185 -7.68 30.77 -5.81
N GLU A 186 -8.42 31.60 -5.09
CA GLU A 186 -8.25 33.05 -5.14
C GLU A 186 -6.86 33.47 -4.66
N THR A 187 -6.37 32.89 -3.56
CA THR A 187 -5.00 33.17 -3.09
C THR A 187 -3.94 32.74 -4.10
N PHE A 188 -4.12 31.60 -4.79
CA PHE A 188 -3.21 31.17 -5.84
C PHE A 188 -3.24 32.11 -7.05
N ARG A 189 -4.41 32.58 -7.48
CA ARG A 189 -4.55 33.57 -8.56
C ARG A 189 -3.87 34.89 -8.19
N HIS A 190 -4.09 35.37 -6.97
CA HIS A 190 -3.45 36.58 -6.47
C HIS A 190 -1.92 36.43 -6.43
N LEU A 191 -1.40 35.31 -5.92
CA LEU A 191 0.04 35.02 -5.94
C LEU A 191 0.61 34.95 -7.36
N ALA A 192 -0.11 34.35 -8.30
CA ALA A 192 0.30 34.26 -9.70
C ALA A 192 0.34 35.63 -10.40
N SER A 193 -0.52 36.57 -10.00
CA SER A 193 -0.52 37.94 -10.53
C SER A 193 0.63 38.81 -10.01
N SER A 194 1.30 38.41 -8.93
CA SER A 194 2.39 39.19 -8.36
C SER A 194 3.64 39.17 -9.26
N PRO A 195 4.25 40.34 -9.56
CA PRO A 195 5.39 40.41 -10.49
C PRO A 195 6.65 39.72 -9.96
N ASP A 196 6.82 39.69 -8.63
CA ASP A 196 8.02 39.16 -7.96
C ASP A 196 7.93 37.67 -7.58
N ILE A 197 6.90 36.97 -8.06
CA ILE A 197 6.61 35.59 -7.64
C ILE A 197 7.80 34.64 -7.90
N TYR A 198 8.48 34.82 -9.02
CA TYR A 198 9.62 33.98 -9.41
C TYR A 198 10.79 34.12 -8.44
N GLU A 199 11.14 35.35 -8.07
CA GLU A 199 12.20 35.60 -7.10
C GLU A 199 11.81 35.14 -5.70
N ARG A 200 10.55 35.35 -5.32
CA ARG A 200 10.03 34.95 -4.02
C ARG A 200 10.10 33.43 -3.84
N ILE A 201 9.71 32.67 -4.86
CA ILE A 201 9.83 31.20 -4.86
C ILE A 201 11.31 30.79 -4.80
N ALA A 202 12.17 31.39 -5.61
CA ALA A 202 13.60 31.06 -5.59
C ALA A 202 14.25 31.33 -4.21
N LYS A 203 13.89 32.44 -3.56
CA LYS A 203 14.37 32.77 -2.20
C LYS A 203 13.82 31.83 -1.12
N SER A 204 12.60 31.30 -1.30
CA SER A 204 12.01 30.31 -0.37
C SER A 204 12.64 28.92 -0.45
N ILE A 205 13.36 28.59 -1.53
CA ILE A 205 14.05 27.31 -1.66
C ILE A 205 15.33 27.34 -0.82
N ALA A 206 15.41 26.46 0.17
CA ALA A 206 16.53 26.32 1.10
C ALA A 206 16.97 27.67 1.70
N PRO A 207 16.14 28.30 2.56
CA PRO A 207 16.45 29.60 3.17
C PRO A 207 17.70 29.56 4.06
N SER A 208 18.07 28.38 4.57
CA SER A 208 19.28 28.18 5.38
C SER A 208 20.59 28.21 4.58
N ILE A 209 20.53 28.18 3.25
CA ILE A 209 21.72 28.24 2.38
C ILE A 209 21.84 29.64 1.79
N TYR A 210 22.95 30.31 2.08
CA TYR A 210 23.28 31.61 1.51
C TYR A 210 23.74 31.50 0.04
N GLY A 211 23.36 32.48 -0.78
CA GLY A 211 23.79 32.58 -2.18
C GLY A 211 23.11 31.60 -3.14
N PHE A 212 23.79 31.33 -4.27
CA PHE A 212 23.37 30.42 -5.34
C PHE A 212 21.97 30.69 -5.91
N ALA A 213 21.65 31.96 -6.21
CA ALA A 213 20.35 32.37 -6.72
C ALA A 213 19.95 31.59 -7.99
N ASP A 214 20.88 31.35 -8.91
CA ASP A 214 20.60 30.65 -10.17
C ASP A 214 20.34 29.15 -9.96
N ILE A 215 21.03 28.52 -9.02
CA ILE A 215 20.78 27.11 -8.66
C ILE A 215 19.40 26.97 -8.02
N LYS A 216 19.01 27.90 -7.13
CA LYS A 216 17.68 27.91 -6.52
C LYS A 216 16.57 28.14 -7.56
N LYS A 217 16.79 29.05 -8.50
CA LYS A 217 15.92 29.27 -9.68
C LYS A 217 15.77 27.99 -10.53
N ALA A 218 16.87 27.31 -10.82
CA ALA A 218 16.83 26.05 -11.58
C ALA A 218 16.07 24.94 -10.84
N ILE A 219 16.25 24.84 -9.51
CA ILE A 219 15.50 23.89 -8.67
C ILE A 219 14.00 24.24 -8.63
N ALA A 220 13.63 25.52 -8.62
CA ALA A 220 12.23 25.93 -8.74
C ALA A 220 11.61 25.39 -10.04
N CYS A 221 12.30 25.59 -11.17
CA CYS A 221 11.87 25.06 -12.46
C CYS A 221 11.79 23.52 -12.47
N LEU A 222 12.69 22.82 -11.76
CA LEU A 222 12.63 21.36 -11.60
C LEU A 222 11.40 20.90 -10.83
N LEU A 223 10.96 21.66 -9.82
CA LEU A 223 9.77 21.33 -9.03
C LEU A 223 8.48 21.48 -9.83
N PHE A 224 8.35 22.53 -10.65
CA PHE A 224 7.18 22.71 -11.51
C PHE A 224 7.20 21.82 -12.76
N SER A 225 8.39 21.52 -13.29
CA SER A 225 8.57 20.70 -14.49
C SER A 225 7.90 21.29 -15.75
N GLY A 226 8.07 20.62 -16.89
CA GLY A 226 7.41 20.99 -18.15
C GLY A 226 6.27 20.03 -18.53
N SER A 227 5.55 20.36 -19.61
CA SER A 227 4.47 19.52 -20.14
C SER A 227 5.02 18.41 -21.05
N ALA A 228 4.65 17.15 -20.82
CA ALA A 228 4.91 16.08 -21.78
C ALA A 228 3.98 16.21 -22.99
N LYS A 229 4.55 16.34 -24.20
CA LYS A 229 3.78 16.52 -25.44
C LYS A 229 3.75 15.22 -26.25
N ARG A 230 2.56 14.85 -26.74
CA ARG A 230 2.39 13.78 -27.72
C ARG A 230 2.22 14.44 -29.09
N LEU A 231 3.09 14.09 -30.03
CA LEU A 231 3.00 14.54 -31.41
C LEU A 231 1.99 13.66 -32.17
N PRO A 232 1.43 14.16 -33.29
CA PRO A 232 0.55 13.37 -34.16
C PRO A 232 1.22 12.07 -34.65
N ASP A 233 2.54 12.05 -34.78
CA ASP A 233 3.34 10.88 -35.21
C ASP A 233 3.45 9.77 -34.14
N GLY A 234 2.76 9.89 -33.00
CA GLY A 234 2.84 8.94 -31.89
C GLY A 234 4.10 9.09 -31.01
N LEU A 235 5.05 9.94 -31.39
CA LEU A 235 6.23 10.27 -30.59
C LEU A 235 5.85 11.10 -29.36
N ARG A 236 6.37 10.70 -28.19
CA ARG A 236 6.20 11.45 -26.93
C ARG A 236 7.48 12.21 -26.59
N ARG A 237 7.41 13.53 -26.57
CA ARG A 237 8.49 14.38 -26.06
C ARG A 237 8.41 14.48 -24.53
N ARG A 238 9.55 14.29 -23.89
CA ARG A 238 9.71 14.41 -22.43
C ARG A 238 9.45 15.85 -21.99
N GLY A 239 8.63 16.02 -20.95
CA GLY A 239 8.36 17.32 -20.33
C GLY A 239 9.27 17.64 -19.15
N ASP A 240 9.77 16.60 -18.46
CA ASP A 240 10.55 16.81 -17.24
C ASP A 240 12.00 17.15 -17.49
N ILE A 241 12.57 18.01 -16.64
CA ILE A 241 13.99 18.36 -16.69
C ILE A 241 14.80 17.51 -15.71
N ASN A 242 16.08 17.32 -16.00
CA ASN A 242 17.08 16.73 -15.11
C ASN A 242 18.14 17.79 -14.80
N ILE A 243 18.59 17.85 -13.55
CA ILE A 243 19.64 18.76 -13.12
C ILE A 243 20.81 17.95 -12.55
N LEU A 244 22.03 18.31 -12.96
CA LEU A 244 23.28 17.80 -12.39
C LEU A 244 23.95 18.93 -11.61
N LEU A 245 24.35 18.66 -10.36
CA LEU A 245 25.07 19.61 -9.51
C LEU A 245 26.49 19.10 -9.23
N LEU A 246 27.49 19.71 -9.86
CA LEU A 246 28.92 19.47 -9.62
C LEU A 246 29.54 20.64 -8.85
N GLY A 247 30.65 20.42 -8.14
CA GLY A 247 31.36 21.47 -7.40
C GLY A 247 32.13 20.96 -6.18
N ASP A 248 32.78 21.85 -5.46
CA ASP A 248 33.63 21.51 -4.33
C ASP A 248 32.85 20.97 -3.11
N PRO A 249 33.49 20.13 -2.26
CA PRO A 249 32.93 19.80 -0.95
C PRO A 249 32.74 21.07 -0.12
N GLY A 250 31.69 21.13 0.70
CA GLY A 250 31.38 22.31 1.53
C GLY A 250 30.36 23.29 0.93
N THR A 251 30.03 23.17 -0.36
CA THR A 251 29.03 24.02 -1.06
C THR A 251 27.55 23.69 -0.75
N ALA A 252 27.28 23.01 0.37
CA ALA A 252 25.93 22.61 0.82
C ALA A 252 25.03 21.83 -0.17
N LYS A 253 25.56 21.33 -1.31
CA LYS A 253 24.80 20.58 -2.34
C LYS A 253 23.93 19.45 -1.77
N SER A 254 24.46 18.66 -0.84
CA SER A 254 23.70 17.57 -0.21
C SER A 254 22.53 18.07 0.64
N GLN A 255 22.65 19.23 1.28
CA GLN A 255 21.55 19.83 2.05
C GLN A 255 20.47 20.38 1.11
N MET A 256 20.88 20.95 -0.02
CA MET A 256 19.96 21.39 -1.07
C MET A 256 19.09 20.21 -1.57
N LEU A 257 19.69 19.06 -1.88
CA LEU A 257 18.94 17.88 -2.33
C LEU A 257 17.98 17.32 -1.26
N LYS A 258 18.38 17.33 0.02
CA LYS A 258 17.49 16.95 1.13
C LYS A 258 16.32 17.91 1.30
N PHE A 259 16.53 19.21 1.06
CA PHE A 259 15.44 20.18 1.07
C PHE A 259 14.43 19.89 -0.06
N VAL A 260 14.91 19.63 -1.28
CA VAL A 260 14.05 19.29 -2.42
C VAL A 260 13.26 18.01 -2.16
N GLU A 261 13.86 17.01 -1.52
CA GLU A 261 13.15 15.77 -1.16
C GLU A 261 11.98 15.99 -0.19
N ARG A 262 12.11 16.93 0.76
CA ARG A 262 11.04 17.29 1.70
C ARG A 262 9.92 18.11 1.07
N VAL A 263 10.26 19.01 0.15
CA VAL A 263 9.29 19.93 -0.48
C VAL A 263 8.55 19.26 -1.63
N ALA A 264 9.20 18.38 -2.38
CA ALA A 264 8.57 17.73 -3.52
C ALA A 264 7.40 16.83 -3.10
N PRO A 265 6.27 16.84 -3.83
CA PRO A 265 5.07 16.07 -3.46
C PRO A 265 5.28 14.55 -3.54
N ILE A 266 6.26 14.09 -4.32
CA ILE A 266 6.76 12.71 -4.28
C ILE A 266 8.25 12.77 -4.64
N ALA A 267 9.11 12.43 -3.70
CA ALA A 267 10.54 12.29 -3.93
C ALA A 267 11.11 11.11 -3.14
N VAL A 268 12.22 10.57 -3.64
CA VAL A 268 13.00 9.54 -2.95
C VAL A 268 14.46 9.95 -3.05
N TYR A 269 15.11 10.10 -1.89
CA TYR A 269 16.55 10.39 -1.83
C TYR A 269 17.34 9.08 -1.74
N THR A 270 18.27 8.90 -2.67
CA THR A 270 19.15 7.72 -2.72
C THR A 270 20.61 8.12 -2.85
N SER A 271 21.48 7.47 -2.08
CA SER A 271 22.94 7.70 -2.13
C SER A 271 23.64 6.50 -2.75
N GLY A 272 24.67 6.75 -3.57
CA GLY A 272 25.29 5.76 -4.47
C GLY A 272 25.88 4.52 -3.80
N LYS A 273 26.15 4.52 -2.49
CA LYS A 273 26.71 3.34 -1.79
C LYS A 273 25.67 2.25 -1.45
N GLY A 274 24.38 2.58 -1.42
CA GLY A 274 23.29 1.64 -1.07
C GLY A 274 22.31 1.38 -2.20
N SER A 275 22.59 1.89 -3.39
CA SER A 275 21.69 1.84 -4.55
C SER A 275 22.23 0.86 -5.57
N SER A 276 21.68 -0.34 -5.64
CA SER A 276 22.00 -1.30 -6.70
C SER A 276 21.23 -0.95 -7.98
N ALA A 277 21.71 -1.38 -9.15
CA ALA A 277 20.99 -1.19 -10.41
C ALA A 277 19.55 -1.72 -10.36
N ALA A 278 19.33 -2.84 -9.65
CA ALA A 278 18.01 -3.43 -9.40
C ALA A 278 17.16 -2.64 -8.37
N GLY A 279 17.78 -1.84 -7.51
CA GLY A 279 17.09 -0.94 -6.57
C GLY A 279 16.68 0.41 -7.18
N LEU A 280 17.39 0.83 -8.24
CA LEU A 280 17.08 2.06 -8.99
C LEU A 280 16.11 1.82 -10.16
N THR A 281 16.08 0.60 -10.69
CA THR A 281 15.20 0.20 -11.80
C THR A 281 14.07 -0.70 -11.30
N ALA A 282 13.10 -1.00 -12.17
CA ALA A 282 12.07 -1.98 -11.85
C ALA A 282 12.69 -3.39 -11.82
N SER A 283 12.58 -4.08 -10.69
CA SER A 283 12.98 -5.48 -10.57
C SER A 283 11.77 -6.40 -10.72
N VAL A 284 11.96 -7.51 -11.45
CA VAL A 284 10.94 -8.55 -11.61
C VAL A 284 11.25 -9.67 -10.62
N MET A 285 10.35 -9.90 -9.67
CA MET A 285 10.46 -10.98 -8.71
C MET A 285 9.30 -11.96 -8.88
N ARG A 286 9.60 -13.26 -8.83
CA ARG A 286 8.59 -14.31 -8.88
C ARG A 286 7.90 -14.41 -7.52
N ASP A 287 6.58 -14.32 -7.50
CA ASP A 287 5.80 -14.63 -6.29
C ASP A 287 5.87 -16.15 -6.02
N PRO A 288 6.41 -16.59 -4.87
CA PRO A 288 6.53 -18.01 -4.52
C PRO A 288 5.18 -18.73 -4.39
N SER A 289 4.09 -17.98 -4.16
CA SER A 289 2.75 -18.55 -3.99
C SER A 289 2.11 -18.97 -5.31
N THR A 290 2.43 -18.26 -6.40
CA THR A 290 1.92 -18.54 -7.75
C THR A 290 2.94 -19.36 -8.53
N LYS A 291 2.72 -20.67 -8.65
CA LYS A 291 3.59 -21.61 -9.38
C LYS A 291 3.40 -21.55 -10.90
N TYR A 292 3.50 -20.38 -11.53
CA TYR A 292 3.53 -20.31 -12.99
C TYR A 292 4.87 -20.82 -13.54
N PRO A 293 4.87 -21.52 -14.70
CA PRO A 293 6.10 -21.96 -15.36
C PRO A 293 6.86 -20.78 -15.96
N GLU A 294 8.18 -20.77 -15.80
CA GLU A 294 9.06 -19.64 -16.14
C GLU A 294 8.98 -19.23 -17.62
N ARG A 295 8.84 -20.23 -18.52
CA ARG A 295 8.67 -19.98 -19.96
C ARG A 295 7.41 -19.18 -20.30
N ALA A 296 6.32 -19.37 -19.56
CA ALA A 296 5.09 -18.62 -19.79
C ALA A 296 5.27 -17.16 -19.35
N ILE A 297 5.92 -16.93 -18.21
CA ILE A 297 6.22 -15.59 -17.70
C ILE A 297 7.11 -14.83 -18.69
N HIS A 298 8.18 -15.46 -19.19
CA HIS A 298 9.09 -14.81 -20.14
C HIS A 298 8.42 -14.48 -21.47
N LYS A 299 7.54 -15.35 -21.97
CA LYS A 299 6.73 -15.05 -23.17
C LYS A 299 5.82 -13.86 -22.94
N VAL A 300 5.09 -13.83 -21.82
CA VAL A 300 4.18 -12.72 -21.49
C VAL A 300 4.95 -11.41 -21.36
N LEU A 301 6.08 -11.39 -20.62
CA LEU A 301 6.92 -10.19 -20.51
C LEU A 301 7.41 -9.70 -21.88
N HIS A 302 7.87 -10.60 -22.73
CA HIS A 302 8.33 -10.25 -24.08
C HIS A 302 7.18 -9.70 -24.96
N TYR A 303 5.97 -10.27 -24.86
CA TYR A 303 4.79 -9.75 -25.53
C TYR A 303 4.36 -8.38 -25.00
N MET A 304 4.36 -8.19 -23.68
CA MET A 304 4.00 -6.93 -23.04
C MET A 304 5.01 -5.81 -23.35
N ILE A 305 6.30 -6.14 -23.46
CA ILE A 305 7.35 -5.20 -23.92
C ILE A 305 7.12 -4.83 -25.39
N ARG A 306 6.88 -5.81 -26.27
CA ARG A 306 6.58 -5.55 -27.70
C ARG A 306 5.32 -4.72 -27.91
N ARG A 307 4.29 -4.93 -27.08
CA ARG A 307 3.04 -4.16 -27.13
C ARG A 307 3.14 -2.80 -26.46
N GLY A 308 4.27 -2.48 -25.80
CA GLY A 308 4.43 -1.24 -25.06
C GLY A 308 3.48 -1.12 -23.87
N GLU A 309 2.98 -2.24 -23.34
CA GLU A 309 2.13 -2.27 -22.13
C GLU A 309 2.98 -2.14 -20.86
N ILE A 310 4.18 -2.75 -20.87
CA ILE A 310 5.24 -2.45 -19.89
C ILE A 310 5.97 -1.21 -20.40
N GLN A 311 5.33 -0.05 -20.21
CA GLN A 311 6.04 1.22 -20.27
C GLN A 311 6.83 1.39 -18.98
N HIS A 312 8.11 1.77 -19.09
CA HIS A 312 8.91 2.25 -17.96
C HIS A 312 8.23 3.48 -17.35
N ARG A 313 7.24 3.28 -16.48
CA ARG A 313 6.74 4.31 -15.57
C ARG A 313 7.67 4.36 -14.37
N MET A 314 8.86 4.90 -14.58
CA MET A 314 9.69 5.41 -13.51
C MET A 314 10.03 6.86 -13.79
N GLN A 315 9.15 7.74 -13.34
CA GLN A 315 9.55 9.12 -13.07
C GLN A 315 9.05 9.46 -11.67
N ARG A 316 9.76 8.93 -10.68
CA ARG A 316 9.93 9.66 -9.42
C ARG A 316 11.05 10.66 -9.68
N LYS A 317 10.95 11.89 -9.16
CA LYS A 317 12.08 12.81 -9.18
C LYS A 317 13.17 12.17 -8.32
N MET A 318 14.19 11.62 -8.99
CA MET A 318 15.33 10.98 -8.33
C MET A 318 16.45 12.00 -8.24
N LEU A 319 16.89 12.27 -7.01
CA LEU A 319 18.01 13.14 -6.74
C LEU A 319 19.23 12.27 -6.50
N TYR A 320 20.24 12.42 -7.36
CA TYR A 320 21.46 11.63 -7.28
C TYR A 320 22.59 12.44 -6.65
N ARG A 321 23.34 11.78 -5.77
CA ARG A 321 24.69 12.23 -5.39
C ARG A 321 25.69 11.25 -5.99
N LEU A 322 26.41 11.71 -6.99
CA LEU A 322 27.63 11.05 -7.46
C LEU A 322 28.77 11.54 -6.56
N LYS A 323 29.55 10.59 -6.04
CA LYS A 323 30.77 10.88 -5.28
C LYS A 323 31.95 10.89 -6.22
#